data_AF-A0A3M8VJ06-F1
#
_entry.id   AF-A0A3M8VJ06-F1
#
_cell.length_a   1.000
_cell.length_b   1.000
_cell.length_c   1.000
_cell.angle_alpha   90.00
_cell.angle_beta   90.00
_cell.angle_gamma   90.00
#
_symmetry.space_group_name_H-M   'P 1'
#
loop_
_entity.id
_entity.type
_entity.pdbx_description
1 polymer ?
#
loop_
_entity_poly.entity_id
_entity_poly.type
_entity_poly.pdbx_seq_one_letter_code
_entity_poly.pdbx_strand_id
1 'polypeptide(L)'
;MTPHQTRRDRHRFAAVTTLAAVAFLAPLTVGCDAVDKALDCGRLAVEISNDVDTLQDAVTGAAVNPADADKILDALDKDIDKVGDRTDNTDVSKALDDLRKAMDNVRTSVDSGKHPDLTPVKDATGELTKVCTP
;
A
#
# COMPACT_ATOMS: atom_id res chain seq x y z
N MET A 1 14.84 1.74 52.83
CA MET A 1 14.23 2.50 51.72
C MET A 1 14.43 1.73 50.43
N THR A 2 13.38 1.68 49.62
CA THR A 2 13.10 0.86 48.43
C THR A 2 13.97 1.20 47.19
N PRO A 3 14.24 0.23 46.30
CA PRO A 3 14.90 0.48 45.01
C PRO A 3 13.89 0.95 43.94
N HIS A 4 14.14 2.08 43.29
CA HIS A 4 13.41 2.47 42.09
C HIS A 4 14.07 1.84 40.85
N GLN A 5 13.44 0.78 40.35
CA GLN A 5 13.65 0.27 38.99
C GLN A 5 13.10 1.29 37.99
N THR A 6 13.94 1.82 37.11
CA THR A 6 13.49 2.31 35.80
C THR A 6 13.76 1.22 34.78
N ARG A 7 12.74 0.39 34.54
CA ARG A 7 12.62 -0.49 33.38
C ARG A 7 12.77 0.35 32.12
N ARG A 8 13.94 0.26 31.48
CA ARG A 8 14.09 0.69 30.08
C ARG A 8 13.74 -0.53 29.24
N ASP A 9 12.42 -0.76 29.11
CA ASP A 9 11.87 -1.75 28.20
C ASP A 9 12.28 -1.35 26.78
N ARG A 10 13.41 -1.91 26.35
CA ARG A 10 13.81 -1.93 24.94
C ARG A 10 12.80 -2.84 24.25
N HIS A 11 11.73 -2.24 23.73
CA HIS A 11 10.87 -2.89 22.76
C HIS A 11 11.73 -3.23 21.54
N ARG A 12 12.32 -4.44 21.57
CA ARG A 12 12.83 -5.10 20.39
C ARG A 12 11.62 -5.55 19.62
N PHE A 13 11.11 -4.69 18.76
CA PHE A 13 10.19 -5.10 17.70
C PHE A 13 10.98 -5.97 16.74
N ALA A 14 10.94 -7.29 16.97
CA ALA A 14 11.33 -8.27 15.98
C ALA A 14 10.14 -8.40 15.00
N ALA A 15 10.14 -7.56 13.97
CA ALA A 15 9.24 -7.77 12.83
C ALA A 15 9.74 -9.00 12.07
N VAL A 16 9.06 -10.12 12.27
CA VAL A 16 9.28 -11.34 11.47
C VAL A 16 8.40 -11.21 10.24
N THR A 17 8.96 -10.67 9.15
CA THR A 17 8.31 -10.66 7.84
C THR A 17 8.48 -12.04 7.20
N THR A 18 7.51 -12.94 7.42
CA THR A 18 7.40 -14.16 6.61
C THR A 18 6.82 -13.80 5.25
N LEU A 19 7.70 -13.60 4.27
CA LEU A 19 7.31 -13.56 2.86
C LEU A 19 6.87 -14.97 2.44
N ALA A 20 5.56 -15.20 2.32
CA ALA A 20 5.04 -16.43 1.74
C ALA A 20 5.33 -16.42 0.23
N ALA A 21 6.26 -17.27 -0.21
CA ALA A 21 6.52 -17.49 -1.62
C ALA A 21 5.36 -18.29 -2.24
N VAL A 22 4.50 -17.64 -3.02
CA VAL A 22 3.45 -18.30 -3.78
C VAL A 22 4.10 -18.93 -5.02
N ALA A 23 4.15 -20.25 -5.08
CA ALA A 23 4.60 -20.98 -6.26
C ALA A 23 3.48 -21.02 -7.30
N PHE A 24 3.63 -20.26 -8.39
CA PHE A 24 2.69 -20.27 -9.52
C PHE A 24 2.86 -21.54 -10.35
N LEU A 25 1.89 -22.45 -10.28
CA LEU A 25 1.71 -23.57 -11.22
C LEU A 25 0.52 -23.25 -12.14
N ALA A 26 0.69 -22.29 -13.05
CA ALA A 26 -0.31 -21.98 -14.07
C ALA A 26 0.04 -22.69 -15.40
N PRO A 27 -0.91 -23.34 -16.09
CA PRO A 27 -0.69 -23.88 -17.42
C PRO A 27 -0.45 -22.71 -18.39
N LEU A 28 0.77 -22.63 -18.92
CA LEU A 28 1.23 -21.60 -19.86
C LEU A 28 0.57 -21.79 -21.24
N THR A 29 -0.72 -21.48 -21.37
CA THR A 29 -1.41 -21.41 -22.66
C THR A 29 -1.80 -19.99 -23.05
N VAL A 30 -1.55 -19.00 -22.17
CA VAL A 30 -1.66 -17.57 -22.46
C VAL A 30 -0.31 -17.03 -22.91
N GLY A 31 -0.28 -16.30 -24.03
CA GLY A 31 0.95 -15.69 -24.57
C GLY A 31 1.59 -14.72 -23.57
N CYS A 32 2.88 -14.41 -23.80
CA CYS A 32 3.67 -13.57 -22.90
C CYS A 32 3.01 -12.23 -22.54
N ASP A 33 2.13 -11.65 -23.38
CA ASP A 33 1.40 -10.42 -23.06
C ASP A 33 0.55 -10.51 -21.78
N ALA A 34 -0.09 -11.66 -21.52
CA ALA A 34 -0.86 -11.83 -20.29
C ALA A 34 0.05 -12.00 -19.06
N VAL A 35 1.23 -12.58 -19.26
CA VAL A 35 2.25 -12.73 -18.22
C VAL A 35 2.89 -11.38 -17.92
N ASP A 36 3.24 -10.59 -18.93
CA ASP A 36 3.79 -9.23 -18.77
C ASP A 36 2.78 -8.32 -18.07
N LYS A 37 1.49 -8.34 -18.48
CA LYS A 37 0.42 -7.59 -17.80
C LYS A 37 0.21 -8.05 -16.34
N ALA A 38 0.29 -9.35 -16.06
CA ALA A 38 0.17 -9.88 -14.69
C ALA A 38 1.39 -9.53 -13.83
N LEU A 39 2.60 -9.54 -14.41
CA LEU A 39 3.82 -9.10 -13.74
C LEU A 39 3.80 -7.60 -13.45
N ASP A 40 3.29 -6.77 -14.36
CA ASP A 40 3.09 -5.33 -14.14
C ASP A 40 2.05 -5.06 -13.02
N CYS A 41 0.94 -5.81 -12.99
CA CYS A 41 -0.08 -5.72 -11.94
C CYS A 41 0.48 -6.16 -10.57
N GLY A 42 1.29 -7.22 -10.55
CA GLY A 42 1.97 -7.70 -9.34
C GLY A 42 3.07 -6.75 -8.84
N ARG A 43 3.85 -6.15 -9.75
CA ARG A 43 4.85 -5.13 -9.40
C ARG A 43 4.20 -3.89 -8.80
N LEU A 44 3.09 -3.44 -9.38
CA LEU A 44 2.30 -2.36 -8.84
C LEU A 44 1.77 -2.69 -7.43
N ALA A 45 1.20 -3.88 -7.24
CA ALA A 45 0.67 -4.27 -5.93
C ALA A 45 1.76 -4.22 -4.83
N VAL A 46 3.00 -4.60 -5.16
CA VAL A 46 4.14 -4.52 -4.25
C VAL A 46 4.59 -3.07 -4.02
N GLU A 47 4.65 -2.25 -5.07
CA GLU A 47 5.01 -0.83 -4.98
C GLU A 47 4.01 -0.06 -4.11
N ILE A 48 2.70 -0.21 -4.39
CA ILE A 48 1.62 0.35 -3.56
C ILE A 48 1.71 -0.14 -2.12
N SER A 49 1.97 -1.43 -1.89
CA SER A 49 2.11 -1.95 -0.51
C SER A 49 3.25 -1.29 0.25
N ASN A 50 4.41 -1.09 -0.39
CA ASN A 50 5.54 -0.40 0.22
C ASN A 50 5.23 1.08 0.48
N ASP A 51 4.51 1.74 -0.42
CA ASP A 51 4.16 3.15 -0.22
C ASP A 51 3.09 3.31 0.87
N VAL A 52 2.18 2.35 1.03
CA VAL A 52 1.21 2.30 2.14
C VAL A 52 1.90 2.08 3.48
N ASP A 53 2.96 1.27 3.53
CA ASP A 53 3.79 1.13 4.73
C ASP A 53 4.58 2.41 5.02
N THR A 54 5.13 3.04 3.99
CA THR A 54 5.81 4.35 4.12
C THR A 54 4.85 5.44 4.59
N LEU A 55 3.60 5.42 4.10
CA LEU A 55 2.53 6.31 4.53
C LEU A 55 2.15 6.04 5.99
N GLN A 56 2.01 4.77 6.39
CA GLN A 56 1.79 4.37 7.80
C GLN A 56 2.87 4.95 8.71
N ASP A 57 4.14 4.81 8.34
CA ASP A 57 5.26 5.35 9.11
C ASP A 57 5.21 6.88 9.20
N ALA A 58 4.88 7.55 8.09
CA ALA A 58 4.77 9.01 8.02
C ALA A 58 3.62 9.58 8.88
N VAL A 59 2.50 8.87 8.98
CA VAL A 59 1.32 9.33 9.75
C VAL A 59 1.29 8.83 11.19
N THR A 60 2.13 7.87 11.58
CA THR A 60 2.26 7.39 12.97
C THR A 60 3.46 7.97 13.73
N GLY A 61 4.33 8.73 13.05
CA GLY A 61 5.43 9.46 13.65
C GLY A 61 5.00 10.56 14.63
N ALA A 62 5.90 10.96 15.54
CA ALA A 62 5.64 11.92 16.62
C ALA A 62 5.18 13.33 16.16
N ALA A 63 5.33 13.64 14.88
CA ALA A 63 4.70 14.77 14.22
C ALA A 63 4.37 14.36 12.78
N VAL A 64 3.07 14.23 12.46
CA VAL A 64 2.61 14.06 11.08
C VAL A 64 2.93 15.35 10.34
N ASN A 65 3.80 15.29 9.32
CA ASN A 65 4.05 16.42 8.43
C ASN A 65 3.14 16.30 7.20
N PRO A 66 2.15 17.19 7.03
CA PRO A 66 1.24 17.15 5.89
C PRO A 66 1.95 17.16 4.54
N ALA A 67 3.06 17.91 4.44
CA ALA A 67 3.82 18.02 3.20
C ALA A 67 4.54 16.73 2.80
N ASP A 68 4.89 15.87 3.77
CA ASP A 68 5.54 14.59 3.49
C ASP A 68 4.50 13.52 3.10
N ALA A 69 3.35 13.51 3.77
CA ALA A 69 2.21 12.67 3.40
C ALA A 69 1.71 13.00 1.98
N ASP A 70 1.54 14.29 1.66
CA ASP A 70 1.11 14.73 0.34
C ASP A 70 2.04 14.27 -0.79
N LYS A 71 3.36 14.33 -0.58
CA LYS A 71 4.33 13.85 -1.58
C LYS A 71 4.21 12.34 -1.83
N ILE A 72 3.97 11.56 -0.78
CA ILE A 72 3.78 10.11 -0.89
C ILE A 72 2.49 9.85 -1.65
N LEU A 73 1.38 10.50 -1.28
CA LEU A 73 0.09 10.35 -1.95
C LEU A 73 0.15 10.77 -3.44
N ASP A 74 0.84 11.88 -3.75
CA ASP A 74 1.05 12.32 -5.14
C ASP A 74 1.93 11.34 -5.95
N ALA A 75 2.81 10.57 -5.29
CA ALA A 75 3.59 9.53 -5.95
C ALA A 75 2.70 8.31 -6.25
N LEU A 76 1.91 7.83 -5.28
CA LEU A 76 0.95 6.74 -5.51
C LEU A 76 -0.01 7.09 -6.66
N ASP A 77 -0.57 8.30 -6.69
CA ASP A 77 -1.57 8.66 -7.71
C ASP A 77 -0.97 8.59 -9.12
N LYS A 78 0.29 8.99 -9.28
CA LYS A 78 1.02 8.86 -10.56
C LYS A 78 1.28 7.42 -10.95
N ASP A 79 1.56 6.54 -10.00
CA ASP A 79 1.80 5.12 -10.30
C ASP A 79 0.48 4.39 -10.62
N ILE A 80 -0.61 4.77 -9.96
CA ILE A 80 -1.97 4.36 -10.29
C ILE A 80 -2.37 4.83 -11.70
N ASP A 81 -2.11 6.08 -12.07
CA ASP A 81 -2.34 6.62 -13.43
C ASP A 81 -1.64 5.78 -14.50
N LYS A 82 -0.34 5.53 -14.32
CA LYS A 82 0.46 4.78 -15.30
C LYS A 82 -0.09 3.37 -15.53
N VAL A 83 -0.65 2.73 -14.52
CA VAL A 83 -1.20 1.37 -14.68
C VAL A 83 -2.62 1.40 -15.22
N GLY A 84 -3.44 2.38 -14.82
CA GLY A 84 -4.74 2.62 -15.45
C GLY A 84 -4.63 2.75 -16.97
N ASP A 85 -3.63 3.49 -17.45
CA ASP A 85 -3.35 3.67 -18.89
C ASP A 85 -2.85 2.39 -19.59
N ARG A 86 -2.43 1.38 -18.84
CA ARG A 86 -1.83 0.13 -19.35
C ARG A 86 -2.77 -1.06 -19.23
N THR A 87 -3.93 -0.92 -18.59
CA THR A 87 -4.88 -2.01 -18.34
C THR A 87 -6.23 -1.73 -18.96
N ASP A 88 -6.80 -2.74 -19.62
CA ASP A 88 -8.16 -2.68 -20.18
C ASP A 88 -9.17 -3.40 -19.24
N ASN A 89 -8.72 -3.82 -18.06
CA ASN A 89 -9.54 -4.56 -17.11
C ASN A 89 -10.37 -3.60 -16.24
N THR A 90 -11.69 -3.69 -16.36
CA THR A 90 -12.66 -2.90 -15.59
C THR A 90 -12.52 -3.09 -14.08
N ASP A 91 -12.20 -4.31 -13.63
CA ASP A 91 -12.07 -4.62 -12.20
C ASP A 91 -10.80 -4.02 -11.62
N VAL A 92 -9.70 -4.04 -12.40
CA VAL A 92 -8.46 -3.32 -12.05
C VAL A 92 -8.72 -1.82 -11.98
N SER A 93 -9.41 -1.26 -12.99
CA SER A 93 -9.74 0.17 -13.02
C SER A 93 -10.57 0.60 -11.81
N LYS A 94 -11.56 -0.22 -11.40
CA LYS A 94 -12.34 0.01 -10.17
C LYS A 94 -11.50 -0.04 -8.90
N ALA A 95 -10.61 -1.02 -8.79
CA ALA A 95 -9.75 -1.14 -7.62
C ALA A 95 -8.78 0.05 -7.51
N LEU A 96 -8.26 0.54 -8.64
CA LEU A 96 -7.45 1.76 -8.72
C LEU A 96 -8.27 3.00 -8.31
N ASP A 97 -9.52 3.14 -8.77
CA ASP A 97 -10.39 4.25 -8.37
C ASP A 97 -10.72 4.26 -6.87
N ASP A 98 -10.95 3.09 -6.28
CA ASP A 98 -11.24 2.98 -4.85
C ASP A 98 -9.99 3.29 -4.00
N LEU A 99 -8.81 2.93 -4.49
CA LEU A 99 -7.54 3.31 -3.87
C LEU A 99 -7.34 4.84 -3.89
N ARG A 100 -7.62 5.51 -5.00
CA ARG A 100 -7.56 6.99 -5.09
C ARG A 100 -8.50 7.67 -4.10
N LYS A 101 -9.75 7.22 -4.01
CA LYS A 101 -10.72 7.75 -3.03
C LYS A 101 -10.24 7.55 -1.59
N ALA A 102 -9.62 6.41 -1.30
CA ALA A 102 -9.05 6.17 0.01
C ALA A 102 -7.91 7.14 0.33
N MET A 103 -7.00 7.36 -0.63
CA MET A 103 -5.92 8.35 -0.53
C MET A 103 -6.43 9.78 -0.33
N ASP A 104 -7.49 10.19 -1.02
CA ASP A 104 -8.12 11.52 -0.84
C ASP A 104 -8.68 11.72 0.58
N ASN A 105 -9.24 10.66 1.17
CA ASN A 105 -9.71 10.70 2.55
C ASN A 105 -8.55 10.82 3.56
N VAL A 106 -7.41 10.18 3.27
CA VAL A 106 -6.17 10.33 4.05
C VAL A 106 -5.68 11.77 3.95
N ARG A 107 -5.56 12.31 2.74
CA ARG A 107 -5.16 13.70 2.48
C ARG A 107 -6.02 14.69 3.26
N THR A 108 -7.35 14.54 3.14
CA THR A 108 -8.33 15.36 3.86
C THR A 108 -8.14 15.30 5.38
N SER A 109 -7.86 14.11 5.92
CA SER A 109 -7.65 13.92 7.37
C SER A 109 -6.37 14.59 7.83
N VAL A 110 -5.28 14.40 7.09
CA VAL A 110 -3.96 15.01 7.37
C VAL A 110 -4.03 16.54 7.29
N ASP A 111 -4.65 17.09 6.25
CA ASP A 111 -4.85 18.54 6.07
C ASP A 111 -5.71 19.15 7.19
N SER A 112 -6.66 18.37 7.71
CA SER A 112 -7.51 18.76 8.84
C SER A 112 -6.84 18.59 10.20
N GLY A 113 -5.58 18.15 10.26
CA GLY A 113 -4.86 17.84 11.51
C GLY A 113 -5.44 16.66 12.29
N LYS A 114 -6.22 15.79 11.62
CA LYS A 114 -6.78 14.57 12.20
C LYS A 114 -5.86 13.39 11.93
N HIS A 115 -5.90 12.40 12.81
CA HIS A 115 -5.25 11.13 12.52
C HIS A 115 -6.00 10.44 11.36
N PRO A 116 -5.34 10.15 10.23
CA PRO A 116 -5.99 9.48 9.12
C PRO A 116 -6.34 8.03 9.46
N ASP A 117 -7.42 7.53 8.86
CA ASP A 117 -7.74 6.09 8.83
C ASP A 117 -7.18 5.50 7.54
N LEU A 118 -6.30 4.52 7.66
CA LEU A 118 -5.64 3.84 6.54
C LEU A 118 -6.31 2.51 6.17
N THR A 119 -7.34 2.10 6.91
CA THR A 119 -8.09 0.86 6.63
C THR A 119 -8.63 0.84 5.20
N PRO A 120 -9.25 1.92 4.68
CA PRO A 120 -9.75 1.93 3.30
C PRO A 120 -8.64 1.78 2.25
N VAL A 121 -7.45 2.33 2.52
CA VAL A 121 -6.30 2.22 1.61
C VAL A 121 -5.83 0.76 1.54
N LYS A 122 -5.70 0.11 2.71
CA LYS A 122 -5.32 -1.29 2.81
C LYS A 122 -6.33 -2.23 2.14
N ASP A 123 -7.62 -1.98 2.34
CA ASP A 123 -8.68 -2.78 1.74
C ASP A 123 -8.65 -2.67 0.21
N ALA A 124 -8.49 -1.45 -0.33
CA ALA A 124 -8.37 -1.23 -1.77
C ALA A 124 -7.13 -1.91 -2.37
N THR A 125 -5.96 -1.83 -1.70
CA THR A 125 -4.74 -2.57 -2.13
C THR A 125 -4.96 -4.09 -2.10
N GLY A 126 -5.71 -4.59 -1.10
CA GLY A 126 -6.08 -5.99 -1.01
C GLY A 126 -6.96 -6.45 -2.17
N GLU A 127 -7.98 -5.66 -2.53
CA GLU A 127 -8.81 -5.92 -3.70
C GLU A 127 -8.00 -5.84 -5.01
N LEU A 128 -7.12 -4.84 -5.15
CA LEU A 128 -6.23 -4.71 -6.30
C LEU A 128 -5.35 -5.95 -6.47
N THR A 129 -4.77 -6.45 -5.37
CA THR A 129 -3.98 -7.69 -5.39
C THR A 129 -4.81 -8.90 -5.82
N LYS A 130 -6.07 -9.00 -5.39
CA LYS A 130 -6.98 -10.09 -5.80
C LYS A 130 -7.29 -10.05 -7.29
N VAL A 131 -7.61 -8.88 -7.84
CA VAL A 131 -7.93 -8.75 -9.27
C VAL A 131 -6.69 -8.86 -10.17
N CYS A 132 -5.50 -8.55 -9.64
CA CYS A 132 -4.22 -8.72 -10.31
C CYS A 132 -3.67 -10.17 -10.28
N THR A 133 -4.27 -11.06 -9.48
CA THR A 133 -3.85 -12.47 -9.39
C THR A 133 -4.67 -13.30 -10.39
N PRO A 134 -4.02 -14.02 -11.34
CA PRO A 134 -4.72 -14.88 -12.30
C PRO A 134 -5.22 -16.19 -11.68
#